data_AF-A0A2V6P9Q1-F1
#
_entry.id   AF-A0A2V6P9Q1-F1
#
_cell.length_a   1.000
_cell.length_b   1.000
_cell.length_c   1.000
_cell.angle_alpha   90.00
_cell.angle_beta   90.00
_cell.angle_gamma   90.00
#
_symmetry.space_group_name_H-M   'P 1'
#
loop_
_entity.id
_entity.type
_entity.pdbx_description
1 polymer ?
#
loop_
_entity_poly.entity_id
_entity_poly.type
_entity_poly.pdbx_seq_one_letter_code
_entity_poly.pdbx_strand_id
1 'polypeptide(L)' 'MNPIKVLFVCVHNSARSQMAEAYLNHFGEGRFEAESAGLEPGTLNPRVVQVM' A
#
# COMPACT_ATOMS: atom_id res chain seq x y z
N MET A 1 -9.25 -5.67 19.76
CA MET A 1 -10.21 -5.63 18.62
C MET A 1 -9.47 -6.14 17.40
N ASN A 2 -10.12 -6.84 16.47
CA ASN A 2 -9.46 -7.22 15.23
C ASN A 2 -9.30 -5.98 14.33
N PRO A 3 -8.11 -5.76 13.75
CA PRO A 3 -7.90 -4.65 12.82
C PRO A 3 -8.75 -4.83 11.55
N ILE A 4 -9.16 -3.72 10.96
CA ILE A 4 -9.87 -3.71 9.69
C ILE A 4 -8.85 -3.96 8.58
N LYS A 5 -9.04 -5.04 7.82
CA LYS A 5 -8.21 -5.37 6.67
C LYS A 5 -8.58 -4.50 5.47
N VAL A 6 -7.57 -3.92 4.82
CA VAL A 6 -7.74 -3.02 3.66
C VAL A 6 -6.79 -3.45 2.54
N LEU A 7 -7.31 -3.63 1.33
CA LEU A 7 -6.52 -3.93 0.14
C LEU A 7 -6.55 -2.76 -0.85
N PHE A 8 -5.39 -2.16 -1.12
CA PHE A 8 -5.24 -1.13 -2.15
C PHE A 8 -4.85 -1.74 -3.49
N VAL A 9 -5.72 -1.61 -4.50
CA VAL A 9 -5.49 -2.18 -5.83
C VAL A 9 -5.17 -1.07 -6.84
N CYS A 10 -4.10 -1.25 -7.61
CA CYS A 10 -3.87 -0.46 -8.82
C CYS A 10 -3.47 -1.35 -10.00
N VAL A 11 -3.15 -0.77 -11.16
CA VAL A 11 -2.80 -1.57 -12.34
C VAL A 11 -1.53 -2.37 -12.12
N HIS A 12 -0.42 -1.75 -11.70
CA HIS A 12 0.91 -2.36 -11.68
C HIS A 12 1.49 -2.65 -10.29
N ASN A 13 0.75 -2.33 -9.22
CA ASN A 13 1.27 -2.30 -7.85
C ASN A 13 2.60 -1.51 -7.66
N SER A 14 2.85 -0.48 -8.47
CA SER A 14 4.19 0.15 -8.54
C SER A 14 4.34 1.44 -7.73
N ALA A 15 3.25 2.19 -7.49
CA ALA A 15 3.34 3.52 -6.92
C ALA A 15 2.22 3.82 -5.92
N ARG A 16 1.03 4.22 -6.40
CA ARG A 16 -0.08 4.71 -5.56
C ARG A 16 -0.52 3.71 -4.49
N SER A 17 -0.67 2.45 -4.86
CA SER A 17 -1.11 1.40 -3.94
C SER A 17 -0.08 1.09 -2.87
N GLN A 18 1.22 1.17 -3.21
CA GLN A 18 2.35 0.98 -2.29
C GLN A 18 2.43 2.14 -1.27
N MET A 19 2.27 3.39 -1.73
CA MET A 19 2.19 4.55 -0.83
C MET A 19 1.01 4.45 0.13
N ALA A 20 -0.16 4.05 -0.38
CA ALA A 20 -1.39 3.96 0.40
C ALA A 20 -1.30 2.88 1.49
N GLU A 21 -0.73 1.72 1.17
CA GLU A 21 -0.44 0.65 2.13
C GLU A 21 0.46 1.15 3.27
N ALA A 22 1.62 1.71 2.92
CA ALA A 22 2.58 2.18 3.90
C ALA A 22 2.01 3.28 4.80
N TYR A 23 1.30 4.25 4.22
CA TYR A 23 0.69 5.33 5.00
C TYR A 23 -0.44 4.85 5.90
N LEU A 24 -1.31 3.94 5.43
CA LEU A 24 -2.40 3.45 6.28
C LEU A 24 -1.85 2.60 7.43
N ASN A 25 -0.84 1.77 7.19
CA ASN A 25 -0.19 1.00 8.25
C ASN A 25 0.52 1.93 9.26
N HIS A 26 1.15 3.01 8.82
CA HIS A 26 1.82 3.96 9.72
C HIS A 26 0.84 4.82 10.53
N PHE A 27 -0.13 5.47 9.89
CA PHE A 27 -1.05 6.38 10.57
C PHE A 27 -2.26 5.69 11.22
N GLY A 28 -2.57 4.47 10.77
CA GLY A 28 -3.71 3.67 11.20
C GLY A 28 -3.37 2.54 12.17
N GLU A 29 -2.16 2.54 12.74
CA GLU A 29 -1.66 1.48 13.61
C GLU A 29 -2.66 1.13 14.73
N GLY A 30 -2.87 -0.17 14.96
CA GLY A 30 -3.82 -0.68 15.95
C GLY A 30 -5.29 -0.65 15.51
N ARG A 31 -5.62 -0.04 14.38
CA ARG A 31 -6.98 -0.01 13.80
C ARG A 31 -7.08 -0.71 12.45
N PHE A 32 -6.02 -0.66 11.65
CA PHE A 32 -5.98 -1.18 10.29
C PHE A 32 -4.82 -2.15 10.07
N GLU A 33 -5.02 -3.05 9.11
CA GLU A 33 -4.01 -3.92 8.53
C GLU A 33 -4.12 -3.79 7.01
N ALA A 34 -3.21 -3.05 6.40
CA ALA A 34 -3.25 -2.71 4.98
C ALA A 34 -2.28 -3.57 4.16
N GLU A 35 -2.73 -3.98 2.98
CA GLU A 35 -1.94 -4.66 1.94
C GLU A 35 -2.20 -3.97 0.59
N SER A 36 -1.35 -4.23 -0.41
CA SER A 36 -1.56 -3.73 -1.77
C SER A 36 -1.34 -4.79 -2.84
N ALA A 37 -2.04 -4.62 -3.97
CA ALA A 37 -1.97 -5.53 -5.10
C ALA A 37 -2.01 -4.80 -6.46
N GLY A 38 -1.71 -5.57 -7.51
CA GLY A 38 -1.67 -5.15 -8.91
C GLY A 38 -2.49 -6.10 -9.76
N LEU A 39 -3.21 -5.57 -10.76
CA LEU A 39 -3.83 -6.40 -11.80
C LEU A 39 -2.76 -7.05 -12.69
N GLU A 40 -1.68 -6.33 -12.92
CA GLU A 40 -0.49 -6.76 -13.64
C GLU A 40 0.73 -6.57 -12.71
N PRO A 41 1.69 -7.51 -12.68
CA PRO A 41 2.91 -7.32 -11.91
C PRO A 41 3.72 -6.16 -12.49
N GLY A 42 4.10 -5.20 -11.65
CA GLY A 42 5.03 -4.13 -12.00
C GLY A 42 6.22 -4.09 -11.05
N THR A 43 7.20 -3.26 -11.38
CA THR A 43 8.31 -2.94 -10.47
C THR A 43 7.95 -1.72 -9.62
N LEU A 44 8.46 -1.67 -8.40
CA LEU A 44 8.34 -0.50 -7.54
C LEU A 44 8.88 0.74 -8.26
N ASN A 45 8.10 1.82 -8.25
CA ASN A 45 8.50 3.08 -8.84
C ASN A 45 9.63 3.67 -7.99
N PRO A 46 10.85 3.87 -8.53
CA PRO A 46 11.98 4.36 -7.75
C PRO A 46 11.72 5.71 -7.09
N ARG A 47 10.90 6.57 -7.70
CA ARG A 47 10.55 7.86 -7.10
C ARG A 47 9.69 7.69 -5.86
N VAL A 48 8.82 6.68 -5.82
CA VAL A 48 8.00 6.39 -4.63
C VAL A 48 8.90 5.94 -3.49
N VAL A 49 9.87 5.06 -3.77
CA VAL A 49 10.85 4.62 -2.76
C VAL A 49 11.69 5.79 -2.23
N GLN A 50 11.98 6.80 -3.05
CA GLN A 50 12.77 7.97 -2.64
C GLN A 50 12.02 8.96 -1.74
N VAL A 51 10.68 9.00 -1.80
CA VAL A 51 9.87 10.04 -1.13
C VAL A 51 9.03 9.50 0.04
N MET A 52 9.04 8.19 0.23
CA MET A 52 8.39 7.49 1.34
C MET A 52 9.42 7.19 2.43
#